data_AF-A0A850M3N8-F1
#
_entry.id   AF-A0A850M3N8-F1
#
_cell.length_a   1.000
_cell.length_b   1.000
_cell.length_c   1.000
_cell.angle_alpha   90.00
_cell.angle_beta   90.00
_cell.angle_gamma   90.00
#
_symmetry.space_group_name_H-M   'P 1'
#
loop_
_entity.id
_entity.type
_entity.pdbx_description
1 polymer ?
#
loop_
_entity_poly.entity_id
_entity_poly.type
_entity_poly.pdbx_seq_one_letter_code
_entity_poly.pdbx_strand_id
1 'polypeptide(L)'
;MGRTVPSFRMALEQEIALWQQFRRALRPKDRAVFDKLMDEARNHGDAGMLANRPVILDAIFMAILLEQQKKINQLQKQINFLKKKK
;
A
#
# COMPACT_ATOMS: atom_id res chain seq x y z
N MET A 1 -5.18 -24.63 23.07
CA MET A 1 -5.38 -23.36 23.79
C MET A 1 -4.24 -22.42 23.45
N GLY A 2 -4.40 -21.20 22.93
CA GLY A 2 -5.21 -20.81 21.79
C GLY A 2 -4.23 -20.40 20.68
N ARG A 3 -4.54 -20.72 19.42
CA ARG A 3 -3.75 -20.23 18.28
C ARG A 3 -3.90 -18.71 18.29
N THR A 4 -2.86 -18.00 18.70
CA THR A 4 -2.80 -16.54 18.63
C THR A 4 -3.09 -16.16 17.19
N VAL A 5 -4.22 -15.48 16.96
CA VAL A 5 -4.49 -14.85 15.68
C VAL A 5 -3.30 -13.95 15.40
N PRO A 6 -2.55 -14.15 14.29
CA PRO A 6 -1.42 -13.30 13.98
C PRO A 6 -1.91 -11.85 13.95
N SER A 7 -1.14 -10.95 14.54
CA SER A 7 -1.48 -9.53 14.48
C SER A 7 -1.62 -9.12 13.01
N PHE A 8 -2.47 -8.13 12.72
CA PHE A 8 -2.67 -7.65 11.36
C PHE A 8 -1.32 -7.39 10.64
N ARG A 9 -0.33 -6.86 11.37
CA ARG A 9 1.04 -6.66 10.89
C ARG A 9 1.74 -7.95 10.46
N MET A 10 1.68 -9.02 11.28
CA MET A 10 2.25 -10.31 10.91
C MET A 10 1.60 -10.89 9.66
N ALA A 11 0.28 -10.77 9.57
CA ALA A 11 -0.48 -11.31 8.46
C ALA A 11 -0.28 -10.47 7.17
N LEU A 12 -0.08 -9.15 7.31
CA LEU A 12 0.35 -8.27 6.24
C LEU A 12 1.75 -8.62 5.72
N GLU A 13 2.73 -8.87 6.59
CA GLU A 13 4.06 -9.29 6.13
C GLU A 13 4.05 -10.67 5.44
N GLN A 14 3.20 -11.59 5.92
CA GLN A 14 2.99 -12.88 5.25
C GLN A 14 2.42 -12.68 3.84
N GLU A 15 1.41 -11.82 3.68
CA GLU A 15 0.85 -11.50 2.38
C GLU A 15 1.92 -10.88 1.46
N ILE A 16 2.65 -9.87 1.93
CA ILE A 16 3.75 -9.24 1.15
C ILE A 16 4.81 -10.27 0.74
N ALA A 17 5.12 -11.26 1.57
CA ALA A 17 6.08 -12.30 1.25
C ALA A 17 5.61 -13.18 0.07
N LEU A 18 4.30 -13.42 -0.09
CA LEU A 18 3.75 -14.16 -1.23
C LEU A 18 4.03 -13.46 -2.56
N TRP A 19 4.11 -12.12 -2.55
CA TRP A 19 4.38 -11.32 -3.74
C TRP A 19 5.88 -11.23 -4.12
N GLN A 20 6.78 -11.91 -3.40
CA GLN A 20 8.21 -11.88 -3.71
C GLN A 20 8.54 -12.39 -5.12
N GLN A 21 7.82 -13.41 -5.62
CA GLN A 21 8.03 -13.91 -6.98
C GLN A 21 7.59 -12.88 -8.04
N PHE A 22 6.46 -12.22 -7.82
CA PHE A 22 5.99 -11.12 -8.66
C PHE A 22 7.02 -10.00 -8.71
N ARG A 23 7.51 -9.55 -7.54
CA ARG A 23 8.56 -8.54 -7.44
C ARG A 23 9.82 -8.93 -8.22
N ARG A 24 10.27 -10.20 -8.12
CA ARG A 24 11.46 -10.68 -8.84
C ARG A 24 11.28 -10.62 -10.37
N ALA A 25 10.08 -10.87 -10.87
CA ALA A 25 9.76 -10.80 -12.30
C ALA A 25 9.73 -9.36 -12.87
N LEU A 26 9.57 -8.34 -12.02
CA LEU A 26 9.57 -6.93 -12.45
C LEU A 26 10.94 -6.45 -12.92
N ARG A 27 10.95 -5.47 -13.83
CA ARG A 27 12.17 -4.74 -14.23
C ARG A 27 12.72 -3.96 -13.03
N PRO A 28 14.04 -3.65 -12.98
CA PRO A 28 14.64 -2.93 -11.84
C PRO A 28 13.94 -1.61 -11.48
N LYS A 29 13.48 -0.85 -12.49
CA LYS A 29 12.74 0.41 -12.29
C LYS A 29 11.40 0.17 -11.59
N ASP A 30 10.69 -0.88 -11.98
CA ASP A 30 9.36 -1.21 -11.45
C ASP A 30 9.43 -1.85 -10.07
N ARG A 31 10.53 -2.56 -9.74
CA ARG A 31 10.77 -3.09 -8.39
C ARG A 31 10.80 -1.99 -7.34
N ALA A 32 11.49 -0.89 -7.61
CA ALA A 32 11.56 0.24 -6.68
C ALA A 32 10.19 0.92 -6.46
N VAL A 33 9.34 0.93 -7.50
CA VAL A 33 7.96 1.43 -7.37
C VAL A 33 7.12 0.46 -6.55
N PHE A 34 7.23 -0.84 -6.81
CA PHE A 34 6.54 -1.88 -6.08
C PHE A 34 6.89 -1.91 -4.59
N ASP A 35 8.18 -1.77 -4.25
CA ASP A 35 8.63 -1.70 -2.86
C ASP A 35 7.99 -0.53 -2.12
N LYS A 36 7.93 0.65 -2.76
CA LYS A 36 7.24 1.81 -2.20
C LYS A 36 5.75 1.53 -1.96
N LEU A 37 5.06 0.83 -2.87
CA LEU A 37 3.65 0.48 -2.65
C LEU A 37 3.47 -0.39 -1.40
N MET A 38 4.37 -1.34 -1.17
CA MET A 38 4.33 -2.21 0.01
C MET A 38 4.65 -1.45 1.30
N ASP A 39 5.53 -0.44 1.24
CA ASP A 39 5.79 0.45 2.38
C ASP A 39 4.57 1.33 2.72
N GLU A 40 3.87 1.85 1.72
CA GLU A 40 2.62 2.60 1.95
C GLU A 40 1.54 1.72 2.61
N ALA A 41 1.47 0.44 2.23
CA ALA A 41 0.57 -0.52 2.87
C ALA A 41 0.93 -0.77 4.34
N ARG A 42 2.23 -0.88 4.68
CA ARG A 42 2.69 -0.99 6.08
C ARG A 42 2.30 0.23 6.91
N ASN A 43 2.42 1.43 6.36
CA ASN A 43 2.07 2.68 7.05
C ASN A 43 0.58 2.75 7.43
N HIS A 44 -0.28 1.99 6.76
CA HIS A 44 -1.72 1.92 7.05
C HIS A 44 -2.10 0.67 7.87
N GLY A 45 -1.12 -0.01 8.47
CA GLY A 45 -1.36 -1.22 9.27
C GLY A 45 -2.38 -1.06 10.39
N ASP A 46 -2.43 0.13 11.00
CA ASP A 46 -3.37 0.43 12.09
C ASP A 46 -4.81 0.62 11.56
N ALA A 47 -4.97 1.25 10.39
CA ALA A 47 -6.27 1.37 9.73
C ALA A 47 -6.78 0.02 9.21
N GLY A 48 -5.87 -0.83 8.71
CA GLY A 48 -6.18 -2.19 8.28
C GLY A 48 -6.63 -3.09 9.43
N MET A 49 -6.02 -2.95 10.61
CA MET A 49 -6.45 -3.65 11.83
C MET A 49 -7.89 -3.30 12.22
N LEU A 50 -8.29 -2.04 12.09
CA LEU A 50 -9.64 -1.58 12.41
C LEU A 50 -10.67 -1.94 11.34
N ALA A 51 -10.25 -2.19 10.10
CA ALA A 51 -11.15 -2.54 9.00
C ALA A 51 -11.79 -3.93 9.17
N ASN A 52 -11.27 -4.78 10.07
CA ASN A 52 -11.75 -6.13 10.39
C ASN A 52 -12.09 -6.97 9.15
N ARG A 53 -11.26 -6.85 8.10
CA ARG A 53 -11.46 -7.57 6.83
C ARG A 53 -10.92 -8.99 6.93
N PRO A 54 -11.66 -9.99 6.43
CA PRO A 54 -11.20 -11.38 6.43
C PRO A 54 -10.03 -11.59 5.45
N VAL A 55 -9.94 -10.78 4.41
CA VAL A 55 -8.88 -10.81 3.40
C VAL A 55 -7.97 -9.60 3.61
N ILE A 56 -6.72 -9.83 3.98
CA ILE A 56 -5.73 -8.78 4.28
C ILE A 56 -5.34 -8.01 3.02
N LEU A 57 -5.36 -8.70 1.88
CA LEU A 57 -5.08 -8.10 0.58
C LEU A 57 -6.02 -6.91 0.28
N ASP A 58 -7.28 -6.99 0.69
CA ASP A 58 -8.23 -5.88 0.52
C ASP A 58 -7.76 -4.63 1.28
N ALA A 59 -7.25 -4.80 2.49
CA ALA A 59 -6.74 -3.70 3.30
C ALA A 59 -5.44 -3.12 2.72
N ILE A 60 -4.55 -3.98 2.20
CA ILE A 60 -3.32 -3.58 1.49
C ILE A 60 -3.68 -2.73 0.26
N PHE A 61 -4.60 -3.20 -0.57
CA PHE A 61 -5.02 -2.49 -1.77
C PHE A 61 -5.72 -1.17 -1.43
N MET A 62 -6.59 -1.15 -0.42
CA MET A 62 -7.22 0.11 0.02
C MET A 62 -6.20 1.14 0.51
N ALA A 63 -5.18 0.71 1.26
CA ALA A 63 -4.09 1.59 1.68
C ALA A 63 -3.31 2.17 0.49
N ILE A 64 -2.95 1.31 -0.47
CA ILE A 64 -2.25 1.72 -1.70
C ILE A 64 -3.10 2.72 -2.50
N LEU A 65 -4.39 2.44 -2.70
CA LEU A 65 -5.31 3.31 -3.43
C LEU A 65 -5.47 4.67 -2.75
N LEU A 66 -5.55 4.70 -1.42
CA LEU A 66 -5.64 5.94 -0.66
C LEU A 66 -4.41 6.83 -0.88
N GLU A 67 -3.21 6.26 -0.80
CA GLU A 67 -1.97 7.00 -1.03
C GLU A 67 -1.82 7.47 -2.49
N GLN A 68 -2.26 6.65 -3.44
CA GLN A 68 -2.32 7.06 -4.85
C GLN A 68 -3.29 8.23 -5.05
N GLN A 69 -4.47 8.20 -4.43
CA GLN A 69 -5.44 9.29 -4.52
C GLN A 69 -4.89 10.60 -3.90
N LYS A 70 -4.17 10.51 -2.77
CA LYS A 70 -3.49 11.68 -2.18
C LYS A 70 -2.47 12.29 -3.15
N LYS A 71 -1.63 11.46 -3.78
CA LYS A 71 -0.63 11.89 -4.77
C LYS A 71 -1.29 12.53 -6.00
N ILE A 72 -2.36 11.95 -6.52
CA ILE A 72 -3.16 12.52 -7.63
C ILE A 72 -3.70 13.90 -7.25
N ASN A 73 -4.33 14.02 -6.07
CA ASN A 73 -4.87 15.29 -5.59
C ASN A 73 -3.77 16.36 -5.45
N GLN A 74 -2.58 15.99 -4.96
CA GLN A 74 -1.45 16.90 -4.84
C GLN A 74 -0.94 17.37 -6.21
N LEU A 75 -0.79 16.46 -7.17
CA LEU A 75 -0.39 16.78 -8.54
C LEU A 75 -1.41 17.70 -9.21
N GLN A 76 -2.71 17.43 -9.04
CA GLN A 76 -3.77 18.29 -9.58
C GLN A 76 -3.70 19.71 -9.00
N LYS A 77 -3.45 19.84 -7.69
CA LYS A 77 -3.25 21.15 -7.03
C LYS A 77 -2.05 21.89 -7.61
N GLN A 78 -0.91 21.20 -7.81
CA GLN A 78 0.29 21.79 -8.40
C GLN A 78 0.05 22.26 -9.84
N ILE A 79 -0.58 21.42 -10.68
CA ILE A 79 -0.94 21.78 -12.05
C ILE A 79 -1.84 23.01 -12.07
N ASN A 80 -2.87 23.05 -11.22
CA ASN A 80 -3.78 24.19 -11.13
C ASN A 80 -3.06 25.47 -10.68
N PHE A 81 -2.13 25.37 -9.75
CA PHE A 81 -1.30 26.49 -9.30
C PHE A 81 -0.39 27.02 -10.42
N LEU A 82 0.26 26.13 -11.17
CA LEU A 82 1.13 26.50 -12.28
C LEU A 82 0.33 27.12 -13.44
N LYS A 83 -0.88 26.62 -13.71
CA LYS A 83 -1.78 27.21 -14.72
C LYS A 83 -2.24 28.62 -14.36
N LYS A 84 -2.43 28.93 -13.07
CA LYS A 84 -2.82 30.29 -12.61
C LYS A 84 -1.69 31.32 -12.64
N LYS A 85 -0.43 30.87 -12.77
CA LYS A 85 0.75 31.74 -12.85
C LYS A 85 1.13 32.11 -14.30
N LYS A 86 0.48 31.51 -15.30
CA LYS A 86 0.54 31.93 -16.69
C LYS A 86 -0.62 32.89 -16.98
#